data_AF-A0AAC9ZD37-F1
#
_entry.id   AF-A0AAC9ZD37-F1
#
_cell.length_a   1.000
_cell.length_b   1.000
_cell.length_c   1.000
_cell.angle_alpha   90.00
_cell.angle_beta   90.00
_cell.angle_gamma   90.00
#
_symmetry.space_group_name_H-M   'P 1'
#
loop_
_entity.id
_entity.type
_entity.pdbx_description
1 polymer ?
#
loop_
_entity_poly.entity_id
_entity_poly.type
_entity_poly.pdbx_seq_one_letter_code
_entity_poly.pdbx_strand_id
1 'polypeptide(L)'
;MTRYSYRTPGTALWWSNVAEWCACAHRLDQRRSSGKRNCDLETHGGCMPLAMIAIEDDLEAIEAAIWLLTRGPAYLIRPQRGSRADHPTTPIIVALNNRAAILKREADNMPRGANWTAVHGPN
;
A
#
# COMPACT_ATOMS: atom_id res chain seq x y z
N MET A 1 -3.46 -16.26 14.23
CA MET A 1 -3.63 -14.97 13.51
C MET A 1 -5.03 -14.94 12.92
N THR A 2 -5.88 -14.04 13.42
CA THR A 2 -7.20 -13.79 12.81
C THR A 2 -6.96 -13.14 11.45
N ARG A 3 -7.31 -13.82 10.35
CA ARG A 3 -7.26 -13.22 9.02
C ARG A 3 -8.47 -12.31 8.86
N TYR A 4 -8.24 -11.00 8.88
CA TYR A 4 -9.28 -10.03 8.56
C TYR A 4 -9.48 -9.99 7.05
N SER A 5 -10.69 -10.26 6.59
CA SER A 5 -11.09 -10.13 5.19
C SER A 5 -11.85 -8.82 4.99
N TYR A 6 -11.43 -8.03 4.02
CA TYR A 6 -12.03 -6.76 3.65
C TYR A 6 -12.66 -6.89 2.27
N ARG A 7 -13.67 -6.05 2.04
CA ARG A 7 -14.40 -6.02 0.77
C ARG A 7 -14.45 -4.59 0.28
N THR A 8 -14.21 -4.40 -1.01
CA THR A 8 -14.42 -3.08 -1.62
C THR A 8 -15.92 -2.81 -1.75
N PRO A 9 -16.44 -1.75 -1.10
CA PRO A 9 -17.86 -1.43 -1.12
C PRO A 9 -18.41 -1.34 -2.55
N GLY A 10 -19.62 -1.86 -2.77
CA GLY A 10 -20.26 -1.83 -4.10
C GLY A 10 -19.70 -2.83 -5.13
N THR A 11 -18.77 -3.71 -4.72
CA THR A 11 -18.17 -4.74 -5.59
C THR A 11 -18.15 -6.12 -4.90
N ALA A 12 -17.87 -7.20 -5.63
CA ALA A 12 -17.63 -8.53 -5.05
C ALA A 12 -16.13 -8.83 -4.79
N LEU A 13 -15.28 -7.79 -4.83
CA LEU A 13 -13.84 -7.95 -4.65
C LEU A 13 -13.49 -7.99 -3.16
N TRP A 14 -12.81 -9.07 -2.78
CA TRP A 14 -12.31 -9.31 -1.44
C TRP A 14 -10.79 -9.29 -1.44
N TRP A 15 -10.21 -8.86 -0.33
CA TRP A 15 -8.78 -8.76 -0.11
C TRP A 15 -8.49 -8.79 1.40
N SER A 16 -7.31 -9.24 1.77
CA SER A 16 -6.91 -9.46 3.16
C SER A 16 -5.54 -8.87 3.52
N ASN A 17 -4.78 -8.46 2.50
CA ASN A 17 -3.46 -7.83 2.61
C ASN A 17 -3.29 -6.75 1.52
N VAL A 18 -2.17 -6.04 1.55
CA VAL A 18 -1.90 -4.93 0.61
C VAL A 18 -1.74 -5.43 -0.82
N ALA A 19 -1.12 -6.59 -1.03
CA ALA A 19 -0.95 -7.18 -2.37
C ALA A 19 -2.29 -7.50 -3.05
N GLU A 20 -3.23 -8.11 -2.32
CA GLU A 20 -4.58 -8.41 -2.80
C GLU A 20 -5.39 -7.13 -3.03
N TRP A 21 -5.17 -6.10 -2.22
CA TRP A 21 -5.75 -4.78 -2.47
C TRP A 21 -5.26 -4.22 -3.82
N CYS A 22 -3.96 -4.26 -4.10
CA CYS A 22 -3.39 -3.84 -5.38
C CYS A 22 -3.98 -4.65 -6.55
N ALA A 23 -4.10 -5.97 -6.40
CA ALA A 23 -4.73 -6.83 -7.41
C ALA A 23 -6.20 -6.45 -7.66
N CYS A 24 -6.93 -6.07 -6.62
CA CYS A 24 -8.31 -5.59 -6.75
C CYS A 24 -8.37 -4.25 -7.50
N ALA A 25 -7.46 -3.31 -7.23
CA ALA A 25 -7.37 -2.04 -7.96
C ALA A 25 -7.17 -2.27 -9.47
N HIS A 26 -6.24 -3.14 -9.85
CA HIS A 26 -6.01 -3.50 -11.26
C HIS A 26 -7.24 -4.16 -11.90
N ARG A 27 -7.91 -5.07 -11.18
CA ARG A 27 -9.16 -5.68 -11.67
C ARG A 27 -10.28 -4.68 -11.89
N LEU A 28 -10.37 -3.63 -11.07
CA LEU A 28 -11.33 -2.54 -11.27
C LEU A 28 -10.98 -1.71 -12.50
N ASP A 29 -9.72 -1.38 -12.68
CA ASP A 29 -9.24 -0.57 -13.80
C ASP A 29 -9.45 -1.25 -15.16
N GLN A 30 -9.27 -2.57 -15.22
CA GLN A 30 -9.50 -3.39 -16.41
C GLN A 30 -10.97 -3.47 -16.83
N ARG A 31 -11.92 -3.05 -15.99
CA ARG A 31 -13.34 -3.02 -16.37
C ARG A 31 -13.60 -1.98 -17.45
N ARG A 32 -14.66 -2.22 -18.22
CA ARG A 32 -15.14 -1.25 -19.20
C ARG A 32 -15.35 0.13 -18.55
N SER A 33 -14.82 1.16 -19.22
CA SER A 33 -14.97 2.54 -18.78
C SER A 33 -16.44 2.89 -18.55
N SER A 34 -16.76 3.31 -17.34
CA SER A 34 -18.11 3.65 -16.90
C SER A 34 -18.06 4.51 -15.64
N GLY A 35 -19.12 5.28 -15.39
CA GLY A 35 -19.27 6.03 -14.14
C GLY A 35 -19.21 5.13 -12.90
N LYS A 36 -19.80 3.92 -12.99
CA LYS A 36 -19.69 2.91 -11.93
C LYS A 36 -18.23 2.50 -11.66
N ARG A 37 -17.45 2.22 -12.71
CA ARG A 37 -16.02 1.87 -12.55
C ARG A 37 -15.27 2.97 -11.81
N ASN A 38 -15.50 4.22 -12.20
CA ASN A 38 -14.84 5.38 -11.59
C ASN A 38 -15.17 5.51 -10.10
N CYS A 39 -16.45 5.37 -9.75
CA CYS A 39 -16.92 5.36 -8.36
C CYS A 39 -16.34 4.18 -7.55
N ASP A 40 -16.30 2.98 -8.15
CA ASP A 40 -15.71 1.79 -7.52
C ASP A 40 -14.20 2.02 -7.25
N LEU A 41 -13.45 2.64 -8.17
CA LEU A 41 -12.02 2.96 -8.00
C LEU A 41 -11.78 3.99 -6.89
N GLU A 42 -12.58 5.06 -6.85
CA GLU A 42 -12.47 6.11 -5.83
C GLU A 42 -12.75 5.54 -4.43
N THR A 43 -13.81 4.75 -4.32
CA THR A 43 -14.19 4.06 -3.09
C THR A 43 -13.11 3.07 -2.65
N HIS A 44 -12.54 2.32 -3.60
CA HIS A 44 -11.46 1.37 -3.34
C HIS A 44 -10.20 2.05 -2.79
N GLY A 45 -9.84 3.22 -3.33
CA GLY A 45 -8.73 4.05 -2.88
C GLY A 45 -8.81 4.39 -1.39
N GLY A 46 -10.01 4.72 -0.92
CA GLY A 46 -10.23 5.18 0.45
C GLY A 46 -10.49 4.07 1.49
N CYS A 47 -10.60 2.80 1.09
CA CYS A 47 -11.09 1.75 1.99
C CYS A 47 -10.01 0.88 2.64
N MET A 48 -8.70 1.20 2.48
CA MET A 48 -7.61 0.42 3.06
C MET A 48 -7.45 0.71 4.58
N PRO A 49 -7.61 -0.29 5.48
CA PRO A 49 -7.40 -0.13 6.91
C PRO A 49 -5.94 0.18 7.25
N LEU A 50 -5.73 1.18 8.10
CA LEU A 50 -4.41 1.53 8.60
C LEU A 50 -3.78 0.40 9.42
N ALA A 51 -4.60 -0.36 10.16
CA ALA A 51 -4.12 -1.50 10.96
C ALA A 51 -3.53 -2.62 10.08
N MET A 52 -4.01 -2.78 8.85
CA MET A 52 -3.42 -3.73 7.89
C MET A 52 -2.06 -3.26 7.41
N ILE A 53 -1.96 -1.98 7.02
CA ILE A 53 -0.70 -1.37 6.58
C ILE A 53 0.38 -1.49 7.66
N ALA A 54 -0.02 -1.32 8.93
CA ALA A 54 0.91 -1.39 10.06
C ALA A 54 1.55 -2.78 10.26
N ILE A 55 0.86 -3.85 9.86
CA ILE A 55 1.33 -5.24 10.03
C ILE A 55 1.89 -5.86 8.74
N GLU A 56 1.71 -5.21 7.59
CA GLU A 56 2.20 -5.68 6.30
C GLU A 56 3.73 -5.73 6.28
N ASP A 57 4.32 -6.84 5.85
CA ASP A 57 5.77 -7.07 5.79
C ASP A 57 6.30 -7.14 4.35
N ASP A 58 5.42 -7.18 3.36
CA ASP A 58 5.78 -7.15 1.94
C ASP A 58 6.06 -5.71 1.48
N LEU A 59 7.35 -5.37 1.36
CA LEU A 59 7.80 -4.07 0.85
C LEU A 59 7.36 -3.82 -0.59
N GLU A 60 7.35 -4.85 -1.46
CA GLU A 60 6.95 -4.69 -2.86
C GLU A 60 5.46 -4.36 -2.95
N ALA A 61 4.62 -5.01 -2.14
CA ALA A 61 3.20 -4.69 -2.06
C ALA A 61 2.95 -3.25 -1.58
N ILE A 62 3.69 -2.80 -0.56
CA ILE A 62 3.60 -1.43 -0.05
C ILE A 62 3.99 -0.41 -1.14
N GLU A 63 5.09 -0.65 -1.84
CA GLU A 63 5.54 0.25 -2.93
C GLU A 63 4.56 0.27 -4.10
N ALA A 64 3.99 -0.88 -4.47
CA ALA A 64 2.95 -0.97 -5.48
C ALA A 64 1.70 -0.17 -5.09
N ALA A 65 1.26 -0.23 -3.83
CA ALA A 65 0.14 0.55 -3.33
C ALA A 65 0.41 2.06 -3.38
N ILE A 66 1.61 2.49 -3.00
CA ILE A 66 2.04 3.90 -3.11
C ILE A 66 2.01 4.34 -4.58
N TRP A 67 2.54 3.53 -5.48
CA TRP A 67 2.54 3.83 -6.91
C TRP A 67 1.11 3.97 -7.45
N LEU A 68 0.20 3.05 -7.11
CA LEU A 68 -1.21 3.10 -7.53
C LEU A 68 -1.92 4.39 -7.05
N LEU A 69 -1.70 4.78 -5.79
CA LEU A 69 -2.34 5.96 -5.22
C LEU A 69 -1.73 7.29 -5.69
N THR A 70 -0.55 7.27 -6.31
CA THR A 70 0.14 8.49 -6.77
C THR A 70 0.17 8.63 -8.29
N ARG A 71 0.18 7.51 -9.03
CA ARG A 71 0.37 7.44 -10.48
C ARG A 71 -0.57 6.46 -11.20
N GLY A 72 -1.45 5.78 -10.47
CA GLY A 72 -2.38 4.80 -11.02
C GLY A 72 -3.52 5.41 -11.85
N PRO A 73 -4.68 4.75 -11.95
CA PRO A 73 -5.80 5.28 -12.73
C PRO A 73 -6.41 6.55 -12.10
N ALA A 74 -6.95 7.44 -12.94
CA ALA A 74 -7.36 8.80 -12.56
C ALA A 74 -8.32 8.88 -11.35
N TYR A 75 -9.16 7.86 -11.15
CA TYR A 75 -10.15 7.80 -10.06
C TYR A 75 -9.63 7.07 -8.81
N LEU A 76 -8.41 6.54 -8.85
CA LEU A 76 -7.71 5.96 -7.70
C LEU A 76 -6.63 6.91 -7.15
N ILE A 77 -6.09 7.77 -8.02
CA ILE A 77 -5.04 8.71 -7.65
C ILE A 77 -5.53 9.70 -6.58
N ARG A 78 -4.63 9.98 -5.63
CA ARG A 78 -4.77 11.02 -4.62
C ARG A 78 -5.21 12.35 -5.25
N PRO A 79 -6.18 13.05 -4.65
CA PRO A 79 -6.59 14.37 -5.15
C PRO A 79 -5.45 15.39 -5.14
N GLN A 80 -5.64 16.44 -5.95
CA GLN A 80 -4.73 17.58 -6.06
C GLN A 80 -4.46 18.24 -4.70
N ARG A 81 -3.32 18.93 -4.58
CA ARG A 81 -2.79 19.45 -3.30
C ARG A 81 -3.83 20.19 -2.44
N GLY A 82 -4.70 20.98 -3.06
CA GLY A 82 -5.73 21.77 -2.39
C GLY A 82 -6.90 21.00 -1.79
N SER A 83 -7.13 19.75 -2.20
CA SER A 83 -8.28 18.92 -1.77
C SER A 83 -7.86 17.72 -0.91
N ARG A 84 -6.65 17.77 -0.33
CA ARG A 84 -6.05 16.63 0.39
C ARG A 84 -6.39 16.55 1.86
N ALA A 85 -6.74 17.68 2.50
CA ALA A 85 -6.84 17.80 3.95
C ALA A 85 -7.80 16.75 4.53
N ASP A 86 -8.96 16.57 3.88
CA ASP A 86 -10.03 15.69 4.38
C ASP A 86 -10.20 14.43 3.52
N HIS A 87 -9.32 14.18 2.55
CA HIS A 87 -9.49 13.04 1.65
C HIS A 87 -9.03 11.73 2.31
N PRO A 88 -9.84 10.65 2.26
CA PRO A 88 -9.56 9.39 2.95
C PRO A 88 -8.25 8.71 2.51
N THR A 89 -7.75 8.99 1.31
CA THR A 89 -6.47 8.42 0.83
C THR A 89 -5.23 9.08 1.45
N THR A 90 -5.34 10.30 2.01
CA THR A 90 -4.20 10.98 2.63
C THR A 90 -3.59 10.20 3.79
N PRO A 91 -4.36 9.78 4.84
CA PRO A 91 -3.80 8.99 5.93
C PRO A 91 -3.26 7.62 5.47
N ILE A 92 -3.88 7.01 4.46
CA ILE A 92 -3.42 5.75 3.86
C ILE A 92 -2.03 5.92 3.24
N ILE A 93 -1.83 6.95 2.41
CA ILE A 93 -0.54 7.22 1.76
C ILE A 93 0.55 7.51 2.81
N VAL A 94 0.22 8.27 3.85
CA VAL A 94 1.18 8.54 4.95
C VAL A 94 1.58 7.24 5.65
N ALA A 95 0.61 6.39 6.00
CA ALA A 95 0.87 5.10 6.63
C ALA A 95 1.74 4.18 5.76
N LEU A 96 1.46 4.10 4.45
CA LEU A 96 2.25 3.32 3.50
C LEU A 96 3.71 3.81 3.43
N ASN A 97 3.93 5.12 3.32
CA ASN A 97 5.29 5.68 3.28
C ASN A 97 6.06 5.41 4.58
N ASN A 98 5.40 5.56 5.73
CA ASN A 98 6.00 5.28 7.02
C ASN A 98 6.37 3.79 7.14
N ARG A 99 5.50 2.88 6.69
CA ARG A 99 5.78 1.45 6.71
C ARG A 99 6.93 1.08 5.78
N ALA A 100 6.96 1.62 4.56
CA ALA A 100 8.07 1.42 3.63
C ALA A 100 9.41 1.87 4.24
N ALA A 101 9.44 3.00 4.93
CA ALA A 101 10.65 3.50 5.60
C ALA A 101 11.13 2.55 6.72
N ILE A 102 10.21 1.97 7.49
CA ILE A 102 10.52 0.97 8.52
C ILE A 102 11.14 -0.28 7.87
N LEU A 103 10.47 -0.85 6.87
CA LEU A 103 10.93 -2.07 6.18
C LEU A 103 12.30 -1.89 5.53
N LYS A 104 12.54 -0.75 4.88
CA LYS A 104 13.85 -0.41 4.30
C LYS A 104 14.94 -0.35 5.36
N ARG A 105 14.66 0.31 6.49
CA ARG A 105 15.60 0.37 7.62
C ARG A 105 15.87 -1.00 8.23
N GLU A 106 14.87 -1.87 8.33
CA GLU A 106 15.02 -3.24 8.82
C GLU A 106 15.90 -4.08 7.88
N ALA A 107 15.73 -3.93 6.56
CA ALA A 107 16.60 -4.57 5.57
C ALA A 107 18.05 -4.05 5.63
N ASP A 108 18.25 -2.76 5.82
CA ASP A 108 19.57 -2.13 5.96
C ASP A 108 20.28 -2.52 7.27
N ASN A 109 19.53 -2.86 8.32
CA ASN A 109 20.05 -3.30 9.63
C ASN A 109 20.58 -4.75 9.63
N MET A 110 20.96 -5.29 8.46
CA MET A 110 21.57 -6.61 8.34
C MET A 110 22.69 -6.76 9.39
N PRO A 111 22.61 -7.76 10.30
CA PRO A 111 23.56 -7.87 11.40
C PRO A 111 24.97 -7.98 10.82
N ARG A 112 25.94 -7.29 11.43
CA ARG A 112 27.36 -7.40 11.10
C ARG A 112 27.77 -8.88 11.22
N GLY A 113 27.72 -9.60 10.10
CA GLY A 113 28.06 -11.01 10.04
C GLY A 113 29.54 -11.23 10.38
N ALA A 114 29.92 -12.49 10.61
CA ALA A 114 31.29 -12.89 10.96
C ALA A 114 32.40 -12.31 10.05
N ASN A 115 32.06 -11.95 8.81
CA ASN A 115 32.97 -11.32 7.85
C ASN A 115 33.37 -9.89 8.25
N TRP A 116 32.55 -9.15 9.01
CA TRP A 116 32.88 -7.80 9.50
C TRP A 116 33.95 -7.83 10.60
N THR A 117 33.88 -8.81 11.51
CA THR A 117 34.86 -9.02 12.57
C THR A 117 36.19 -9.54 12.06
N ALA A 118 36.21 -10.25 10.92
CA ALA A 118 37.43 -10.72 10.27
C ALA A 118 38.23 -9.59 9.59
N VAL A 119 37.58 -8.53 9.13
CA VAL A 119 38.23 -7.38 8.45
C VAL A 119 38.69 -6.30 9.44
N HIS A 120 38.06 -6.22 10.62
CA HIS A 120 38.30 -5.15 11.61
C HIS A 120 38.65 -5.65 13.02
N GLY A 121 38.95 -6.94 13.18
CA GLY A 121 39.47 -7.47 14.43
C GLY A 121 40.85 -6.87 14.76
N PRO A 122 41.21 -6.69 16.04
CA PRO A 122 42.52 -6.18 16.40
C PRO A 122 43.60 -7.18 15.96
N ASN A 123 44.61 -6.68 15.24
CA ASN A 123 45.86 -7.40 14.96
C ASN A 123 46.53 -7.87 16.25
#